data_AF-A0A816LQX2-F1
#
_entry.id   AF-A0A816LQX2-F1
#
_cell.length_a   1.000
_cell.length_b   1.000
_cell.length_c   1.000
_cell.angle_alpha   90.00
_cell.angle_beta   90.00
_cell.angle_gamma   90.00
#
_symmetry.space_group_name_H-M   'P 1'
#
loop_
_entity.id
_entity.type
_entity.pdbx_description
1 polymer ?
#
loop_
_entity_poly.entity_id
_entity_poly.type
_entity_poly.pdbx_seq_one_letter_code
_entity_poly.pdbx_strand_id
1 'polypeptide(L)' 'EYTLWPVVAGSPFRFSLAEFHTVTGLPCGPFPASYDAPSFKVRNLAKDPLWQKLIGHDSQVTIADI' A
#
# COMPACT_ATOMS: atom_id res chain seq x y z
N GLU A 1 -15.11 13.63 6.46
CA GLU A 1 -14.93 13.27 5.03
C GLU A 1 -13.66 12.44 4.87
N TYR A 2 -13.67 11.40 4.03
CA TYR A 2 -12.49 10.56 3.76
C TYR A 2 -11.86 10.95 2.42
N THR A 3 -10.54 11.15 2.41
CA THR A 3 -9.79 11.58 1.23
C THR A 3 -8.58 10.69 0.98
N LEU A 4 -8.26 10.47 -0.28
CA LEU A 4 -7.09 9.76 -0.79
C LEU A 4 -6.10 10.77 -1.37
N TRP A 5 -4.81 10.50 -1.18
CA TRP A 5 -3.71 11.33 -1.68
C TRP A 5 -2.67 10.49 -2.43
N PRO A 6 -3.03 9.81 -3.54
CA PRO A 6 -2.04 9.11 -4.35
C PRO A 6 -0.99 10.07 -4.89
N VAL A 7 0.27 9.61 -4.93
CA VAL A 7 1.37 10.31 -5.58
C VAL A 7 1.52 9.74 -6.98
N VAL A 8 1.29 10.57 -7.99
CA VAL A 8 1.45 10.21 -9.41
C VAL A 8 2.53 11.11 -10.00
N ALA A 9 3.57 10.51 -10.58
CA ALA A 9 4.72 11.24 -11.14
C ALA A 9 5.33 12.27 -10.16
N GLY A 10 5.40 11.93 -8.87
CA GLY A 10 5.97 12.79 -7.83
C GLY A 10 5.05 13.92 -7.34
N SER A 11 3.83 14.04 -7.88
CA SER A 11 2.85 15.05 -7.45
C SER A 11 1.70 14.41 -6.68
N PRO A 12 1.35 14.90 -5.48
CA PRO A 12 0.19 14.41 -4.74
C PRO A 12 -1.09 14.94 -5.39
N PHE A 13 -2.06 14.05 -5.61
CA PHE A 13 -3.38 14.40 -6.14
C PHE A 13 -4.45 14.10 -5.09
N ARG A 14 -5.38 15.02 -4.85
CA ARG A 14 -6.48 14.81 -3.91
C ARG A 14 -7.68 14.19 -4.60
N PHE A 15 -8.16 13.08 -4.06
CA PHE A 15 -9.48 12.54 -4.40
C PHE A 15 -10.33 12.41 -3.13
N SER A 16 -11.61 12.77 -3.19
CA SER A 16 -12.60 12.15 -2.30
C SER A 16 -12.78 10.68 -2.68
N LEU A 17 -13.22 9.84 -1.73
CA LEU A 17 -13.54 8.45 -2.05
C LEU A 17 -14.63 8.32 -3.13
N ALA A 18 -15.57 9.27 -3.20
CA ALA A 18 -16.61 9.28 -4.22
C ALA A 18 -16.06 9.57 -5.62
N GLU A 19 -15.18 10.56 -5.76
CA GLU A 19 -14.52 10.85 -7.04
C GLU A 19 -13.63 9.69 -7.48
N PHE A 20 -12.87 9.10 -6.56
CA PHE A 20 -12.04 7.94 -6.87
C PHE A 20 -12.88 6.74 -7.33
N HIS A 21 -14.01 6.45 -6.67
CA HIS A 21 -14.96 5.44 -7.12
C HIS A 21 -15.50 5.74 -8.53
N THR A 22 -15.84 7.00 -8.81
CA THR A 22 -16.38 7.42 -10.11
C THR A 22 -15.37 7.21 -11.23
N VAL A 23 -14.09 7.52 -11.00
CA VAL A 23 -13.03 7.41 -12.02
C VAL A 23 -12.57 5.96 -12.21
N THR A 24 -12.46 5.19 -11.12
CA THR A 24 -11.86 3.85 -11.16
C THR A 24 -12.86 2.71 -11.22
N GLY A 25 -14.12 2.95 -10.82
CA GLY A 25 -15.14 1.92 -10.60
C GLY A 25 -14.88 1.02 -9.39
N LEU A 26 -13.81 1.25 -8.62
CA LEU A 26 -13.46 0.40 -7.49
C LEU A 26 -14.39 0.64 -6.30
N PRO A 27 -14.75 -0.40 -5.52
CA PRO A 27 -15.59 -0.23 -4.33
C PRO A 27 -14.82 0.56 -3.27
N CYS A 28 -15.37 1.72 -2.89
CA CYS A 28 -14.79 2.62 -1.87
C CYS A 28 -15.66 2.77 -0.62
N GLY A 29 -16.65 1.88 -0.47
CA GLY A 29 -17.46 1.79 0.74
C GLY A 29 -16.75 1.02 1.86
N PRO A 30 -17.39 0.90 3.02
CA PRO A 30 -16.91 0.05 4.11
C PRO A 30 -16.70 -1.38 3.63
N PHE A 31 -15.69 -2.06 4.18
CA PHE A 31 -15.52 -3.49 3.98
C PHE A 31 -16.76 -4.25 4.48
N PRO A 32 -17.15 -5.36 3.83
CA PRO A 32 -18.24 -6.19 4.31
C PRO A 32 -17.91 -6.77 5.69
N ALA A 33 -18.92 -7.07 6.51
CA ALA A 33 -18.72 -7.60 7.86
C ALA A 33 -17.94 -8.94 7.89
N SER A 34 -17.98 -9.70 6.80
CA SER A 34 -17.25 -10.95 6.60
C SER A 34 -15.83 -10.75 6.04
N TYR A 35 -15.36 -9.51 5.88
CA TYR A 35 -14.01 -9.24 5.41
C TYR A 35 -13.02 -9.61 6.51
N ASP A 36 -12.32 -10.73 6.31
CA ASP A 36 -11.20 -11.11 7.15
C ASP A 36 -9.94 -10.43 6.59
N ALA A 37 -9.43 -9.45 7.31
CA ALA A 37 -8.23 -8.75 6.88
C ALA A 37 -7.07 -9.76 6.86
N PRO A 38 -6.33 -9.90 5.75
CA PRO A 38 -5.20 -10.79 5.72
C PRO A 38 -4.24 -10.39 6.85
N SER A 39 -3.84 -11.37 7.67
CA SER A 39 -2.84 -11.10 8.68
C SER A 39 -1.57 -10.72 7.95
N PHE A 40 -1.25 -9.42 7.92
CA PHE A 40 0.09 -8.97 7.63
C PHE A 40 0.92 -9.37 8.84
N LYS A 41 1.25 -10.67 8.96
CA LYS A 41 2.38 -11.08 9.76
C LYS A 41 3.52 -10.26 9.19
N VAL A 42 4.06 -9.33 9.98
CA VAL A 42 5.23 -8.55 9.63
C VAL A 42 6.22 -9.55 9.06
N ARG A 43 6.38 -9.56 7.74
CA ARG A 43 7.37 -10.41 7.11
C ARG A 43 8.67 -9.88 7.68
N ASN A 44 9.41 -10.73 8.38
CA ASN A 44 10.77 -10.38 8.70
C ASN A 44 11.47 -10.27 7.34
N LEU A 45 11.66 -9.04 6.84
CA LEU A 45 12.17 -8.79 5.50
C LEU A 45 13.56 -9.42 5.34
N ALA A 46 14.36 -9.41 6.39
CA ALA A 46 15.64 -10.14 6.45
C ALA A 46 15.50 -11.67 6.38
N LYS A 47 14.31 -12.26 6.36
CA LYS A 47 14.10 -13.70 6.12
C LYS A 47 13.35 -13.99 4.83
N ASP A 48 12.89 -12.97 4.11
CA ASP A 48 12.20 -13.15 2.83
C ASP A 48 13.25 -13.43 1.72
N PRO A 49 13.19 -14.58 1.03
CA PRO A 49 14.19 -14.94 0.02
C PRO A 49 14.25 -13.97 -1.16
N LEU A 50 13.13 -13.31 -1.50
CA LEU A 50 13.10 -12.30 -2.55
C LEU A 50 13.74 -11.00 -2.06
N TRP A 51 13.48 -10.60 -0.83
CA TRP A 51 14.15 -9.44 -0.21
C TRP A 51 15.67 -9.64 -0.16
N GLN A 52 16.12 -10.82 0.28
CA GLN A 52 17.55 -11.15 0.32
C GLN A 52 18.21 -11.09 -1.06
N LYS A 53 17.49 -11.50 -2.11
CA LYS A 53 18.00 -11.46 -3.48
C LYS A 53 18.06 -10.05 -4.06
N LEU A 54 17.10 -9.19 -3.71
CA LEU A 54 16.94 -7.86 -4.29
C LEU A 54 17.70 -6.78 -3.52
N ILE A 55 17.64 -6.83 -2.19
CA ILE A 55 18.06 -5.77 -1.27
C ILE A 55 19.21 -6.22 -0.36
N GLY A 56 19.26 -7.52 -0.03
CA GLY A 56 20.29 -8.10 0.83
C GLY A 56 19.82 -8.35 2.26
N HIS A 57 20.79 -8.49 3.17
CA HIS A 57 20.53 -9.05 4.51
C HIS A 57 19.95 -8.07 5.51
N ASP A 58 19.97 -6.78 5.19
CA ASP A 58 19.46 -5.74 6.06
C ASP A 58 17.93 -5.60 5.91
N SER A 59 17.24 -5.60 7.03
CA SER A 59 15.78 -5.41 7.12
C SER A 59 15.36 -3.95 7.30
N GLN A 60 16.33 -3.06 7.52
CA GLN A 60 16.09 -1.63 7.74
C GLN A 60 16.36 -0.77 6.49
N VAL A 61 16.63 -1.40 5.35
CA VAL A 61 16.83 -0.67 4.08
C VAL A 61 15.56 0.08 3.73
N THR A 62 15.68 1.40 3.61
CA THR A 62 14.60 2.27 3.16
C THR A 62 14.71 2.51 1.65
N ILE A 63 13.66 3.09 1.05
CA ILE A 63 13.70 3.47 -0.37
C ILE A 63 14.83 4.47 -0.67
N ALA A 64 15.28 5.25 0.32
CA ALA A 64 16.40 6.19 0.12
C ALA A 64 17.76 5.50 0.03
N ASP A 65 17.85 4.25 0.49
CA ASP A 65 19.09 3.46 0.52
C ASP A 65 19.24 2.55 -0.73
N ILE A 66 18.25 2.54 -1.63
CA ILE A 66 18.21 1.80 -2.90
C ILE A 66 18.48 2.76 -4.06
#